data_AF-A0A847CXM3-F1
#
_entry.id   AF-A0A847CXM3-F1
#
_cell.length_a   1.000
_cell.length_b   1.000
_cell.length_c   1.000
_cell.angle_alpha   90.00
_cell.angle_beta   90.00
_cell.angle_gamma   90.00
#
_symmetry.space_group_name_H-M   'P 1'
#
loop_
_entity.id
_entity.type
_entity.pdbx_description
1 polymer ?
#
loop_
_entity_poly.entity_id
_entity_poly.type
_entity_poly.pdbx_seq_one_letter_code
_entity_poly.pdbx_strand_id
1 'polypeptide(L)' 'NYTVIPLHQLQSRVSELDESKKYYIMCRSGARSASASKILDKANIENVVVSGGIIGVIQNAR' A
#
# COMPACT_ATOMS: atom_id res chain seq x y z
N ASN A 1 -4.56 2.28 13.23
CA ASN A 1 -4.79 0.85 12.97
C ASN A 1 -4.19 0.50 11.61
N TYR A 2 -3.58 -0.67 11.42
CA TYR A 2 -3.00 -1.08 10.14
C TYR A 2 -3.51 -2.47 9.74
N THR A 3 -3.67 -2.68 8.43
CA THR A 3 -4.11 -3.96 7.86
C THR A 3 -2.99 -4.52 7.00
N VAL A 4 -2.68 -5.80 7.16
CA VAL A 4 -1.70 -6.50 6.32
C VAL A 4 -2.44 -7.31 5.28
N ILE A 5 -2.35 -6.87 4.02
CA ILE A 5 -2.85 -7.60 2.87
C ILE A 5 -1.65 -7.99 1.99
N PRO A 6 -1.34 -9.29 1.83
CA PRO A 6 -0.31 -9.74 0.92
C PRO A 6 -0.62 -9.29 -0.52
N LEU A 7 0.40 -8.86 -1.27
CA LEU A 7 0.22 -8.32 -2.63
C LEU A 7 -0.55 -9.28 -3.55
N HIS A 8 -0.29 -10.59 -3.48
CA HIS A 8 -0.97 -11.59 -4.30
C HIS A 8 -2.45 -11.78 -3.96
N GLN A 9 -2.89 -11.35 -2.77
CA GLN A 9 -4.29 -11.40 -2.34
C GLN A 9 -5.00 -10.05 -2.51
N LEU A 10 -4.25 -8.96 -2.73
CA LEU A 10 -4.81 -7.62 -2.76
C LEU A 10 -5.91 -7.47 -3.81
N GLN A 11 -5.72 -8.08 -4.99
CA GLN A 11 -6.69 -7.98 -6.07
C GLN A 11 -8.04 -8.65 -5.73
N SER A 12 -8.02 -9.81 -5.08
CA SER A 12 -9.26 -10.51 -4.68
C SER A 12 -9.91 -9.91 -3.43
N ARG A 13 -9.15 -9.14 -2.64
CA ARG A 13 -9.59 -8.53 -1.39
C ARG A 13 -9.80 -7.02 -1.50
N VAL A 14 -9.76 -6.46 -2.71
CA VAL A 14 -9.87 -5.00 -2.92
C VAL A 14 -11.20 -4.46 -2.40
N SER A 15 -12.26 -5.27 -2.46
CA SER A 15 -13.60 -4.94 -1.96
C SER A 15 -13.71 -4.86 -0.43
N GLU A 16 -12.68 -5.27 0.32
CA GLU A 16 -12.60 -5.05 1.77
C GLU A 16 -12.19 -3.61 2.12
N LEU A 17 -11.70 -2.86 1.13
CA LEU A 17 -11.26 -1.49 1.30
C LEU A 17 -12.44 -0.54 1.10
N ASP A 18 -12.40 0.55 1.85
CA ASP A 18 -13.37 1.64 1.79
C ASP A 18 -12.88 2.66 0.78
N GLU A 19 -13.57 2.76 -0.36
CA GLU A 19 -13.23 3.64 -1.48
C GLU A 19 -13.24 5.13 -1.10
N SER A 20 -13.91 5.52 -0.01
CA SER A 20 -13.94 6.90 0.46
C SER A 20 -12.66 7.32 1.21
N LYS A 21 -11.77 6.38 1.51
CA LYS A 21 -10.55 6.61 2.29
C LYS A 21 -9.30 6.65 1.43
N LYS A 22 -8.35 7.47 1.88
CA LYS A 22 -6.99 7.51 1.35
C LYS A 22 -6.10 6.51 2.07
N TYR A 23 -5.47 5.61 1.32
CA TYR A 23 -4.59 4.57 1.87
C TYR A 23 -3.11 4.89 1.71
N TYR A 24 -2.38 4.92 2.81
CA TYR A 24 -0.92 4.90 2.79
C TYR A 24 -0.44 3.45 2.75
N ILE A 25 0.22 3.07 1.66
CA ILE A 25 0.66 1.69 1.44
C ILE A 25 2.19 1.59 1.49
N MET A 26 2.68 0.58 2.20
CA MET A 26 4.11 0.34 2.35
C MET A 26 4.42 -1.15 2.41
N CYS A 27 5.62 -1.50 1.97
CA CYS A 27 6.20 -2.83 2.17
C CYS A 27 7.62 -2.66 2.73
N ARG A 28 8.42 -3.74 2.77
CA ARG A 28 9.80 -3.69 3.29
C ARG A 28 10.65 -2.60 2.64
N SER A 29 10.71 -2.54 1.30
CA SER A 29 11.64 -1.68 0.54
C SER A 29 10.96 -0.73 -0.48
N GLY A 30 9.63 -0.75 -0.57
CA GLY A 30 8.86 0.06 -1.53
C GLY A 30 8.41 -0.68 -2.81
N ALA A 31 9.11 -1.74 -3.23
CA ALA A 31 8.82 -2.41 -4.51
C ALA A 31 7.40 -3.00 -4.62
N ARG A 32 6.95 -3.74 -3.59
CA ARG A 32 5.62 -4.37 -3.60
C ARG A 32 4.49 -3.36 -3.44
N SER A 33 4.71 -2.28 -2.69
CA SER A 33 3.73 -1.20 -2.53
C SER A 33 3.53 -0.42 -3.84
N ALA A 34 4.59 -0.27 -4.66
CA ALA A 34 4.44 0.28 -6.01
C ALA A 34 3.58 -0.61 -6.92
N SER A 35 3.71 -1.93 -6.82
CA SER A 35 2.82 -2.86 -7.54
C SER A 35 1.38 -2.81 -7.01
N ALA A 36 1.21 -2.72 -5.69
CA ALA A 36 -0.11 -2.60 -5.05
C ALA A 36 -0.84 -1.33 -5.49
N SER A 37 -0.12 -0.21 -5.61
CA SER A 37 -0.67 1.08 -6.09
C SER A 37 -1.41 0.91 -7.42
N LYS A 38 -0.81 0.20 -8.39
CA LYS A 38 -1.45 -0.08 -9.69
C LYS A 38 -2.74 -0.90 -9.58
N ILE A 39 -2.87 -1.75 -8.56
CA ILE A 39 -4.10 -2.53 -8.31
C ILE A 39 -5.19 -1.61 -7.74
N LEU A 40 -4.81 -0.75 -6.81
CA LEU A 40 -5.72 0.21 -6.18
C LEU A 40 -6.18 1.31 -7.14
N ASP A 41 -5.29 1.82 -8.00
CA ASP A 41 -5.61 2.80 -9.04
C ASP A 41 -6.68 2.26 -10.01
N LYS A 42 -6.55 0.98 -10.40
CA LYS A 42 -7.57 0.30 -11.24
C LYS A 42 -8.91 0.13 -10.54
N ALA A 43 -8.91 0.10 -9.21
CA ALA A 43 -10.11 0.05 -8.39
C ALA A 43 -10.63 1.46 -8.00
N ASN A 44 -10.03 2.54 -8.54
CA ASN A 44 -10.33 3.93 -8.18
C ASN A 44 -10.16 4.25 -6.68
N ILE A 45 -9.28 3.52 -5.99
CA ILE A 45 -8.99 3.75 -4.57
C ILE A 45 -7.80 4.69 -4.45
N GLU A 46 -8.00 5.83 -3.78
CA GLU A 46 -6.93 6.80 -3.54
C GLU A 46 -5.83 6.19 -2.65
N ASN A 47 -4.59 6.23 -3.13
CA ASN A 47 -3.47 5.63 -2.43
C ASN A 47 -2.17 6.43 -2.56
N VAL A 48 -1.29 6.28 -1.58
CA VAL A 48 0.05 6.88 -1.55
C VAL A 48 1.08 5.83 -1.20
N VAL A 49 2.09 5.68 -2.06
CA VAL A 49 3.22 4.78 -1.80
C VAL A 49 4.22 5.49 -0.88
N VAL A 50 4.55 4.85 0.23
CA VAL A 50 5.64 5.32 1.09
C VAL A 50 6.99 4.96 0.46
N SER A 51 7.71 5.97 -0.01
CA SER A 51 9.04 5.85 -0.62
C SER A 51 10.04 5.17 0.33
N GLY A 52 10.83 4.24 -0.19
CA GLY A 52 11.78 3.44 0.59
C GLY A 52 11.14 2.37 1.50
N GLY A 53 9.81 2.34 1.61
CA GLY A 53 9.09 1.41 2.47
C GLY A 53 9.51 1.51 3.93
N ILE A 54 9.35 0.41 4.67
CA ILE A 54 9.70 0.34 6.09
C ILE A 54 11.18 0.64 6.32
N ILE A 55 12.08 0.18 5.44
CA ILE A 55 13.52 0.47 5.55
C ILE A 55 13.78 1.96 5.47
N GLY A 56 13.20 2.65 4.47
CA GLY A 56 13.34 4.09 4.32
C GLY A 56 12.79 4.85 5.52
N VAL A 57 11.61 4.45 6.02
CA VAL A 57 11.01 5.08 7.22
C VAL A 57 11.93 4.93 8.43
N ILE A 58 12.44 3.72 8.70
CA ILE A 58 13.33 3.47 9.86
C ILE A 58 14.65 4.24 9.73
N GLN A 59 15.20 4.37 8.52
CA GLN A 59 16.45 5.09 8.28
C GLN A 59 16.30 6.62 8.45
N ASN A 60 15.16 7.19 8.05
CA ASN A 60 14.89 8.63 8.15
C ASN A 60 14.27 9.04 9.50
N ALA A 61 13.88 8.08 10.35
CA ALA A 61 13.40 8.33 11.71
C ALA A 61 14.53 8.52 12.74
N ARG A 62 15.79 8.59 12.27
CA ARG A 62 16.98 8.86 13.09
C ARG A 62 17.42 10.31 12.97
#